data_AF-A0A7S1UEW0-F1
#
_entry.id   AF-A0A7S1UEW0-F1
#
_cell.length_a   1.000
_cell.length_b   1.000
_cell.length_c   1.000
_cell.angle_alpha   90.00
_cell.angle_beta   90.00
_cell.angle_gamma   90.00
#
_symmetry.space_group_name_H-M   'P 1'
#
loop_
_entity.id
_entity.type
_entity.pdbx_description
1 polymer ?
#
loop_
_entity_poly.entity_id
_entity_poly.type
_entity_poly.pdbx_seq_one_letter_code
_entity_poly.pdbx_strand_id
1 'polypeptide(L)'
;GLGLSLSLTLTLNPDPNPNPNRNPKARLNVRPADALVRVSEHIEDIVAYIATIEARGLAYATDSGVYFDVGAFEGDHTYHKLGPQGVDGEGDDDEPQGDKRAPRDFALWKAAKGGEISWDSPWGPGRPGWHIECSAMTHAIFGPELDIHSGGVDLCFPHHCNEIAQCEAHNASDAWVKHWVHAGHLHIEGRKMSKSLKNFVSVEDLFGKIYAGADPRDAADDFRLFCLSQRYRSGATFGAARLQEAARVRRRFRRFFAACLDHCDPGAGPSLKWTAASSELRAETLRAGEAVADHLRNDFDTPAALGELLRLAADVQRRLDPGPG
;
A
#
# COMPACT_ATOMS: atom_id res chain seq x y z
N GLY A 1 22.60 15.83 14.48
CA GLY A 1 22.41 15.95 13.03
C GLY A 1 21.21 15.12 12.66
N LEU A 2 20.07 15.75 12.40
CA LEU A 2 18.90 15.08 11.84
C LEU A 2 19.20 14.92 10.35
N GLY A 3 19.72 13.75 9.96
CA GLY A 3 19.76 13.36 8.57
C GLY A 3 18.32 13.41 8.05
N LEU A 4 18.03 14.34 7.15
CA LEU A 4 16.85 14.29 6.30
C LEU A 4 16.99 13.03 5.46
N SER A 5 16.45 11.92 5.94
CA SER A 5 16.13 10.79 5.08
C SER A 5 15.00 11.29 4.17
N LEU A 6 15.33 11.66 2.93
CA LEU A 6 14.34 11.85 1.90
C LEU A 6 13.76 10.46 1.60
N SER A 7 12.60 10.16 2.16
CA SER A 7 11.77 9.05 1.72
C SER A 7 10.93 9.57 0.56
N LEU A 8 11.24 9.17 -0.67
CA LEU A 8 10.41 9.47 -1.84
C LEU A 8 9.38 8.34 -2.02
N THR A 9 8.10 8.67 -1.87
CA THR A 9 7.01 7.72 -2.11
C THR A 9 6.48 7.91 -3.53
N LEU A 10 6.48 6.84 -4.32
CA LEU A 10 5.89 6.81 -5.67
C LEU A 10 4.55 6.08 -5.62
N THR A 11 3.51 6.66 -6.24
CA THR A 11 2.29 5.90 -6.56
C THR A 11 2.15 5.79 -8.07
N LEU A 12 2.07 4.55 -8.54
CA LEU A 12 1.86 4.22 -9.94
C LEU A 12 0.37 4.29 -10.28
N ASN A 13 0.04 4.87 -11.43
CA ASN A 13 -1.33 4.95 -11.97
C ASN A 13 -2.37 5.51 -10.97
N PRO A 14 -2.18 6.75 -10.46
CA PRO A 14 -3.15 7.37 -9.56
C PRO A 14 -4.46 7.69 -10.27
N ASP A 15 -5.55 7.72 -9.49
CA ASP A 15 -6.86 8.19 -9.94
C ASP A 15 -6.70 9.52 -10.71
N PRO A 16 -7.17 9.61 -11.96
CA PRO A 16 -7.00 10.79 -12.78
C PRO A 16 -7.76 12.02 -12.26
N ASN A 17 -8.61 11.89 -11.25
CA ASN A 17 -9.39 13.00 -10.72
C ASN A 17 -8.60 13.86 -9.71
N PRO A 18 -8.23 15.12 -10.08
CA PRO A 18 -7.47 16.00 -9.20
C PRO A 18 -8.32 16.64 -8.09
N ASN A 19 -9.65 16.43 -8.09
CA ASN A 19 -10.52 17.03 -7.08
C ASN A 19 -10.34 16.30 -5.73
N PRO A 20 -9.79 16.95 -4.68
CA PRO A 20 -9.54 16.30 -3.39
C PRO A 20 -10.84 15.86 -2.69
N ASN A 21 -11.99 16.50 -2.99
CA ASN A 21 -13.30 16.10 -2.46
C ASN A 21 -13.87 14.85 -3.15
N ARG A 22 -13.32 14.46 -4.31
CA ARG A 22 -13.66 13.22 -5.01
C ARG A 22 -12.56 12.17 -4.93
N ASN A 23 -11.36 12.54 -4.47
CA ASN A 23 -10.25 11.62 -4.29
C ASN A 23 -10.48 10.72 -3.06
N PRO A 24 -10.67 9.40 -3.23
CA PRO A 24 -10.94 8.49 -2.12
C PRO A 24 -9.84 8.49 -1.05
N LYS A 25 -8.57 8.60 -1.46
CA LYS A 25 -7.40 8.59 -0.57
C LYS A 25 -7.39 9.84 0.32
N ALA A 26 -7.65 11.00 -0.26
CA ALA A 26 -7.71 12.26 0.48
C ALA A 26 -8.85 12.25 1.52
N ARG A 27 -10.02 11.73 1.16
CA ARG A 27 -11.17 11.57 2.08
C ARG A 27 -10.87 10.65 3.25
N LEU A 28 -10.01 9.66 3.05
CA LEU A 28 -9.51 8.76 4.08
C LEU A 28 -8.25 9.28 4.80
N ASN A 29 -7.88 10.55 4.61
CA ASN A 29 -6.69 11.18 5.22
C ASN A 29 -5.38 10.40 4.95
N VAL A 30 -5.26 9.83 3.74
CA VAL A 30 -4.01 9.26 3.25
C VAL A 30 -3.15 10.40 2.71
N ARG A 31 -1.88 10.43 3.12
CA ARG A 31 -0.93 11.45 2.64
C ARG A 31 -0.72 11.29 1.13
N PRO A 32 -0.57 12.39 0.38
CA PRO A 32 -0.18 12.31 -1.03
C PRO A 32 1.21 11.69 -1.15
N ALA A 33 1.43 10.98 -2.26
CA ALA A 33 2.76 10.54 -2.65
C ALA A 33 3.60 11.74 -3.08
N ASP A 34 4.92 11.63 -2.93
CA ASP A 34 5.87 12.67 -3.35
C ASP A 34 5.98 12.74 -4.88
N ALA A 35 5.82 11.60 -5.55
CA ALA A 35 5.75 11.49 -7.00
C ALA A 35 4.54 10.65 -7.43
N LEU A 36 3.88 11.11 -8.50
CA LEU A 36 2.77 10.47 -9.16
C LEU A 36 3.13 10.31 -10.63
N VAL A 37 3.20 9.08 -11.12
CA VAL A 37 3.58 8.79 -12.51
C VAL A 37 2.45 8.08 -13.24
N ARG A 38 2.36 8.35 -14.54
CA ARG A 38 1.38 7.73 -15.44
C ARG A 38 2.13 6.95 -16.51
N VAL A 39 1.66 5.74 -16.80
CA VAL A 39 2.23 4.90 -17.88
C VAL A 39 2.34 5.65 -19.20
N SER A 40 1.32 6.44 -19.55
CA SER A 40 1.30 7.22 -20.79
C SER A 40 2.43 8.25 -20.90
N GLU A 41 3.04 8.66 -19.79
CA GLU A 41 4.16 9.60 -19.72
C GLU A 41 5.53 8.91 -19.77
N HIS A 42 5.54 7.57 -19.67
CA HIS A 42 6.75 6.73 -19.57
C HIS A 42 6.83 5.67 -20.68
N ILE A 43 6.11 5.85 -21.80
CA ILE A 43 6.10 4.87 -22.89
C ILE A 43 7.49 4.70 -23.51
N GLU A 44 8.23 5.79 -23.71
CA GLU A 44 9.60 5.75 -24.24
C GLU A 44 10.54 5.00 -23.29
N ASP A 45 10.44 5.25 -21.98
CA ASP A 45 11.20 4.53 -20.95
C ASP A 45 10.90 3.03 -21.01
N ILE A 46 9.62 2.65 -21.11
CA ILE A 46 9.19 1.25 -21.20
C ILE A 46 9.76 0.58 -22.46
N VAL A 47 9.67 1.22 -23.62
CA VAL A 47 10.21 0.68 -24.87
C VAL A 47 11.72 0.47 -24.77
N ALA A 48 12.47 1.44 -24.23
CA ALA A 48 13.91 1.32 -24.02
C ALA A 48 14.26 0.19 -23.02
N TYR A 49 13.44 0.02 -21.98
CA TYR A 49 13.60 -1.02 -20.98
C TYR A 49 13.44 -2.42 -21.58
N ILE A 50 12.40 -2.62 -22.39
CA ILE A 50 12.14 -3.89 -23.09
C ILE A 50 13.26 -4.19 -24.08
N ALA A 51 13.72 -3.20 -24.85
CA ALA A 51 14.83 -3.36 -25.78
C ALA A 51 16.12 -3.81 -25.08
N THR A 52 16.37 -3.34 -23.85
CA THR A 52 17.51 -3.78 -23.04
C THR A 52 17.38 -5.25 -22.61
N ILE A 53 16.19 -5.69 -22.18
CA ILE A 53 15.94 -7.09 -21.83
C ILE A 53 16.10 -7.99 -23.07
N GLU A 54 15.58 -7.57 -24.22
CA GLU A 54 15.72 -8.28 -25.49
C GLU A 54 17.18 -8.38 -25.95
N ALA A 55 17.95 -7.29 -25.85
CA ALA A 55 19.38 -7.28 -26.17
C ALA A 55 20.22 -8.24 -25.31
N ARG A 56 19.73 -8.58 -24.11
CA ARG A 56 20.33 -9.58 -23.21
C ARG A 56 19.87 -11.01 -23.50
N GLY A 57 19.00 -11.21 -24.48
CA GLY A 57 18.46 -12.53 -24.83
C GLY A 57 17.38 -13.04 -23.88
N LEU A 58 16.79 -12.17 -23.06
CA LEU A 58 15.80 -12.52 -22.04
C LEU A 58 14.36 -12.15 -22.45
N ALA A 59 14.19 -11.67 -23.68
CA ALA A 59 12.89 -11.42 -24.30
C ALA A 59 12.93 -11.75 -25.79
N TYR A 60 11.76 -11.97 -26.39
CA TYR A 60 11.62 -12.22 -27.81
C TYR A 60 10.33 -11.62 -28.37
N ALA A 61 10.40 -11.13 -29.62
CA ALA A 61 9.25 -10.65 -30.37
C ALA A 61 8.52 -11.78 -31.12
N THR A 62 7.21 -11.62 -31.27
CA THR A 62 6.30 -12.41 -32.11
C THR A 62 5.33 -11.45 -32.82
N ASP A 63 4.44 -11.97 -33.66
CA ASP A 63 3.38 -11.17 -34.31
C ASP A 63 2.38 -10.58 -33.29
N SER A 64 2.28 -11.18 -32.10
CA SER A 64 1.36 -10.74 -31.04
C SER A 64 1.99 -9.78 -30.02
N GLY A 65 3.31 -9.55 -30.08
CA GLY A 65 4.01 -8.62 -29.19
C GLY A 65 5.40 -9.10 -28.79
N VAL A 66 5.87 -8.64 -27.62
CA VAL A 66 7.17 -9.03 -27.04
C VAL A 66 6.91 -9.74 -25.72
N TYR A 67 7.57 -10.87 -25.51
CA TYR A 67 7.40 -11.73 -24.34
C TYR A 67 8.72 -11.90 -23.60
N PHE A 68 8.63 -11.98 -22.27
CA PHE A 68 9.74 -12.33 -21.41
C PHE A 68 9.98 -13.84 -21.47
N ASP A 69 11.23 -14.25 -21.68
CA ASP A 69 11.61 -15.66 -21.77
C ASP A 69 12.01 -16.17 -20.38
N VAL A 70 11.06 -16.80 -19.67
CA VAL A 70 11.31 -17.29 -18.30
C VAL A 70 12.37 -18.38 -18.31
N GLY A 71 12.39 -19.23 -19.35
CA GLY A 71 13.38 -20.30 -19.48
C GLY A 71 14.80 -19.78 -19.66
N ALA A 72 14.99 -18.74 -20.47
CA ALA A 72 16.29 -18.09 -20.61
C ALA A 72 16.73 -17.40 -19.31
N PHE A 73 15.80 -16.73 -18.62
CA PHE A 73 16.08 -16.05 -17.35
C PHE A 73 16.54 -17.02 -16.24
N GLU A 74 15.89 -18.19 -16.13
CA GLU A 74 16.26 -19.24 -15.16
C GLU A 74 17.65 -19.85 -15.41
N GLY A 75 18.31 -19.54 -16.54
CA GLY A 75 19.70 -19.94 -16.79
C GLY A 75 20.70 -19.30 -15.85
N ASP A 76 20.49 -18.02 -15.50
CA ASP A 76 21.41 -17.22 -14.67
C ASP A 76 20.74 -16.63 -13.41
N HIS A 77 19.41 -16.61 -13.36
CA HIS A 77 18.62 -16.01 -12.28
C HIS A 77 17.60 -17.00 -11.71
N THR A 78 16.91 -16.59 -10.63
CA THR A 78 15.83 -17.38 -10.02
C THR A 78 14.48 -16.69 -10.25
N TYR A 79 13.58 -17.34 -10.98
CA TYR A 79 12.20 -16.87 -11.13
C TYR A 79 11.34 -17.21 -9.90
N HIS A 80 10.19 -16.56 -9.74
CA HIS A 80 9.20 -16.86 -8.69
C HIS A 80 9.66 -16.62 -7.23
N LYS A 81 10.59 -15.69 -7.00
CA LYS A 81 11.16 -15.40 -5.66
C LYS A 81 10.12 -15.03 -4.58
N LEU A 82 8.94 -14.51 -4.96
CA LEU A 82 7.84 -14.13 -4.06
C LEU A 82 6.59 -15.00 -4.21
N GLY A 83 6.61 -15.99 -5.09
CA GLY A 83 5.42 -16.73 -5.42
C GLY A 83 5.02 -17.74 -4.34
N PRO A 84 3.76 -18.23 -4.37
CA PRO A 84 3.31 -19.25 -3.45
C PRO A 84 4.15 -20.53 -3.59
N GLN A 85 4.51 -21.13 -2.45
CA GLN A 85 5.28 -22.38 -2.43
C GLN A 85 4.47 -23.53 -3.07
N GLY A 86 5.11 -24.30 -3.95
CA GLY A 86 4.52 -25.48 -4.58
C GLY A 86 3.60 -25.18 -5.78
N VAL A 87 3.56 -23.93 -6.26
CA VAL A 87 2.96 -23.57 -7.55
C VAL A 87 4.09 -23.21 -8.50
N ASP A 88 4.23 -23.98 -9.57
CA ASP A 88 5.28 -23.77 -10.59
C ASP A 88 4.87 -22.64 -11.54
N GLY A 89 4.73 -21.41 -11.01
CA GLY A 89 4.61 -20.18 -11.77
C GLY A 89 3.76 -20.28 -13.05
N GLU A 90 2.61 -20.97 -13.01
CA GLU A 90 1.72 -21.08 -14.16
C GLU A 90 1.38 -19.64 -14.59
N GLY A 91 1.53 -19.37 -15.89
CA GLY A 91 1.45 -18.01 -16.43
C GLY A 91 0.13 -17.33 -16.10
N ASP A 92 0.05 -16.02 -16.31
CA ASP A 92 -1.19 -15.26 -16.10
C ASP A 92 -2.34 -15.91 -16.90
N ASP A 93 -3.28 -16.58 -16.20
CA ASP A 93 -4.39 -17.38 -16.77
C ASP A 93 -5.27 -16.59 -17.74
N ASP A 94 -5.19 -15.27 -17.69
CA ASP A 94 -5.93 -14.34 -18.54
C ASP A 94 -5.33 -14.13 -19.94
N GLU A 95 -4.12 -14.64 -20.22
CA GLU A 95 -3.50 -14.57 -21.56
C GLU A 95 -3.56 -15.90 -22.32
N PRO A 96 -4.19 -15.95 -23.51
CA PRO A 96 -4.13 -17.13 -24.37
C PRO A 96 -2.67 -17.54 -24.63
N GLN A 97 -2.39 -18.85 -24.62
CA GLN A 97 -1.07 -19.41 -24.92
C GLN A 97 -0.46 -18.83 -26.21
N GLY A 98 -1.30 -18.54 -27.21
CA GLY A 98 -0.94 -17.78 -28.41
C GLY A 98 0.37 -18.25 -29.04
N ASP A 99 1.25 -17.30 -29.36
CA ASP A 99 2.55 -17.52 -30.01
C ASP A 99 3.72 -17.56 -28.98
N LYS A 100 3.42 -17.78 -27.69
CA LYS A 100 4.43 -17.87 -26.63
C LYS A 100 5.25 -19.16 -26.80
N ARG A 101 6.58 -19.07 -26.60
CA ARG A 101 7.49 -20.22 -26.54
C ARG A 101 7.17 -21.14 -25.36
N ALA A 102 6.86 -20.57 -24.20
CA ALA A 102 6.47 -21.32 -23.01
C ALA A 102 5.22 -20.74 -22.33
N PRO A 103 4.40 -21.56 -21.65
CA PRO A 103 3.22 -21.08 -20.91
C PRO A 103 3.53 -20.07 -19.80
N ARG A 104 4.72 -20.16 -19.20
CA ARG A 104 5.16 -19.24 -18.13
C ARG A 104 5.60 -17.88 -18.64
N ASP A 105 5.81 -17.73 -19.95
CA ASP A 105 6.23 -16.47 -20.55
C ASP A 105 5.09 -15.43 -20.48
N PHE A 106 5.44 -14.19 -20.17
CA PHE A 106 4.49 -13.10 -19.98
C PHE A 106 4.82 -11.92 -20.88
N ALA A 107 3.78 -11.19 -21.30
CA ALA A 107 3.93 -10.08 -22.23
C ALA A 107 4.66 -8.89 -21.58
N LEU A 108 5.69 -8.40 -22.28
CA LEU A 108 6.31 -7.11 -22.06
C LEU A 108 5.66 -6.02 -22.93
N TRP A 109 5.34 -6.36 -24.17
CA TRP A 109 4.63 -5.50 -25.11
C TRP A 109 3.52 -6.30 -25.79
N LYS A 110 2.33 -5.72 -25.94
CA LYS A 110 1.19 -6.35 -26.62
C LYS A 110 0.92 -5.60 -27.91
N ALA A 111 0.97 -6.29 -29.04
CA ALA A 111 0.59 -5.69 -30.32
C ALA A 111 -0.86 -5.18 -30.28
N ALA A 112 -1.11 -4.04 -30.92
CA ALA A 112 -2.42 -3.39 -30.90
C ALA A 112 -3.47 -4.22 -31.64
N LYS A 113 -4.66 -4.36 -31.05
CA LYS A 113 -5.85 -4.83 -31.78
C LYS A 113 -6.64 -3.64 -32.30
N GLY A 114 -7.44 -3.86 -33.35
CA GLY A 114 -8.18 -2.78 -34.02
C GLY A 114 -9.03 -1.95 -33.05
N GLY A 115 -8.80 -0.64 -33.02
CA GLY A 115 -9.55 0.32 -32.19
C GLY A 115 -9.06 0.48 -30.75
N GLU A 116 -8.01 -0.24 -30.34
CA GLU A 116 -7.39 -0.05 -29.03
C GLU A 116 -6.45 1.16 -29.02
N ILE A 117 -6.28 1.77 -27.84
CA ILE A 117 -5.23 2.77 -27.62
C ILE A 117 -3.88 2.07 -27.77
N SER A 118 -2.99 2.69 -28.55
CA SER A 118 -1.66 2.16 -28.83
C SER A 118 -0.64 3.27 -29.02
N TRP A 119 0.63 2.90 -28.91
CA TRP A 119 1.80 3.72 -29.14
C TRP A 119 2.73 3.04 -30.14
N ASP A 120 3.49 3.85 -30.87
CA ASP A 120 4.50 3.34 -31.79
C ASP A 120 5.68 2.74 -31.03
N SER A 121 6.22 1.63 -31.56
CA SER A 121 7.41 0.97 -31.01
C SER A 121 8.19 0.26 -32.12
N PRO A 122 9.44 -0.19 -31.85
CA PRO A 122 10.20 -1.00 -32.80
C PRO A 122 9.51 -2.31 -33.22
N TRP A 123 8.59 -2.81 -32.39
CA TRP A 123 7.81 -4.03 -32.64
C TRP A 123 6.43 -3.72 -33.26
N GLY A 124 6.23 -2.48 -33.73
CA GLY A 124 4.96 -2.00 -34.27
C GLY A 124 4.04 -1.38 -33.21
N PRO A 125 2.86 -0.88 -33.63
CA PRO A 125 1.90 -0.27 -32.73
C PRO A 125 1.42 -1.25 -31.66
N GLY A 126 1.43 -0.82 -30.40
CA GLY A 126 1.00 -1.68 -29.29
C GLY A 126 0.86 -0.95 -27.96
N ARG A 127 0.88 -1.70 -26.88
CA ARG A 127 0.81 -1.19 -25.51
C ARG A 127 1.71 -2.00 -24.58
N PRO A 128 2.16 -1.42 -23.46
CA PRO A 128 2.91 -2.18 -22.47
C PRO A 128 2.09 -3.31 -21.85
N GLY A 129 2.77 -4.38 -21.45
CA GLY A 129 2.23 -5.38 -20.54
C GLY A 129 2.11 -4.82 -19.11
N TRP A 130 1.20 -5.38 -18.31
CA TRP A 130 0.88 -4.83 -16.99
C TRP A 130 2.10 -4.75 -16.05
N HIS A 131 2.99 -5.76 -16.08
CA HIS A 131 4.14 -5.82 -15.17
C HIS A 131 5.26 -4.86 -15.56
N ILE A 132 5.52 -4.68 -16.86
CA ILE A 132 6.67 -3.87 -17.34
C ILE A 132 6.49 -2.39 -17.03
N GLU A 133 5.23 -1.95 -16.90
CA GLU A 133 4.86 -0.60 -16.49
C GLU A 133 5.56 -0.23 -15.17
N CYS A 134 5.38 -1.05 -14.14
CA CYS A 134 5.92 -0.79 -12.80
C CYS A 134 7.45 -0.87 -12.77
N SER A 135 8.03 -1.87 -13.45
CA SER A 135 9.49 -2.05 -13.55
C SER A 135 10.17 -0.83 -14.18
N ALA A 136 9.72 -0.40 -15.36
CA ALA A 136 10.33 0.70 -16.09
C ALA A 136 10.11 2.05 -15.39
N MET A 137 8.89 2.34 -14.90
CA MET A 137 8.61 3.59 -14.19
C MET A 137 9.39 3.69 -12.87
N THR A 138 9.48 2.60 -12.11
CA THR A 138 10.26 2.58 -10.87
C THR A 138 11.73 2.79 -11.17
N HIS A 139 12.26 2.17 -12.22
CA HIS A 139 13.64 2.36 -12.66
C HIS A 139 13.92 3.80 -13.12
N ALA A 140 13.00 4.42 -13.85
CA ALA A 140 13.16 5.80 -14.32
C ALA A 140 13.28 6.81 -13.16
N ILE A 141 12.62 6.52 -12.02
CA ILE A 141 12.61 7.41 -10.85
C ILE A 141 13.73 7.08 -9.85
N PHE A 142 13.93 5.80 -9.54
CA PHE A 142 14.81 5.34 -8.45
C PHE A 142 16.11 4.69 -8.95
N GLY A 143 16.20 4.33 -10.22
CA GLY A 143 17.32 3.59 -10.77
C GLY A 143 17.25 2.09 -10.47
N PRO A 144 18.41 1.41 -10.35
CA PRO A 144 18.48 -0.06 -10.32
C PRO A 144 18.20 -0.69 -8.94
N GLU A 145 18.05 0.10 -7.88
CA GLU A 145 17.86 -0.40 -6.51
C GLU A 145 16.70 0.34 -5.81
N LEU A 146 15.97 -0.39 -4.96
CA LEU A 146 14.85 0.13 -4.18
C LEU A 146 14.84 -0.47 -2.76
N ASP A 147 14.68 0.36 -1.73
CA ASP A 147 14.67 -0.13 -0.35
C ASP A 147 13.39 -0.89 0.00
N ILE A 148 12.22 -0.35 -0.39
CA ILE A 148 10.90 -0.91 -0.08
C ILE A 148 10.01 -0.89 -1.32
N HIS A 149 9.47 -2.04 -1.70
CA HIS A 149 8.40 -2.15 -2.68
C HIS A 149 7.16 -2.75 -2.00
N SER A 150 5.97 -2.21 -2.30
CA SER A 150 4.74 -2.59 -1.58
C SER A 150 3.51 -2.72 -2.48
N GLY A 151 2.54 -3.52 -2.02
CA GLY A 151 1.29 -3.75 -2.75
C GLY A 151 0.26 -4.53 -1.93
N GLY A 152 -0.88 -4.86 -2.53
CA GLY A 152 -1.76 -5.89 -1.97
C GLY A 152 -1.12 -7.27 -2.11
N VAL A 153 -1.46 -8.21 -1.23
CA VAL A 153 -0.91 -9.59 -1.29
C VAL A 153 -1.27 -10.34 -2.58
N ASP A 154 -2.33 -9.91 -3.28
CA ASP A 154 -2.66 -10.36 -4.64
C ASP A 154 -1.63 -9.95 -5.69
N LEU A 155 -0.83 -8.91 -5.43
CA LEU A 155 0.24 -8.50 -6.33
C LEU A 155 1.53 -9.30 -6.11
N CYS A 156 1.67 -10.09 -5.04
CA CYS A 156 2.84 -10.96 -4.86
C CYS A 156 3.11 -11.81 -6.09
N PHE A 157 2.05 -12.41 -6.64
CA PHE A 157 2.10 -13.25 -7.83
C PHE A 157 0.85 -13.04 -8.70
N PRO A 158 1.00 -12.90 -10.03
CA PRO A 158 2.26 -12.91 -10.76
C PRO A 158 2.98 -11.56 -10.75
N HIS A 159 2.31 -10.46 -10.35
CA HIS A 159 2.76 -9.10 -10.64
C HIS A 159 4.18 -8.77 -10.15
N HIS A 160 4.43 -8.81 -8.84
CA HIS A 160 5.74 -8.49 -8.28
C HIS A 160 6.80 -9.56 -8.60
N CYS A 161 6.42 -10.82 -8.80
CA CYS A 161 7.35 -11.84 -9.30
C CYS A 161 7.87 -11.49 -10.70
N ASN A 162 6.99 -11.02 -11.58
CA ASN A 162 7.35 -10.60 -12.92
C ASN A 162 8.14 -9.30 -12.91
N GLU A 163 7.83 -8.36 -12.01
CA GLU A 163 8.64 -7.16 -11.83
C GLU A 163 10.06 -7.47 -11.39
N ILE A 164 10.23 -8.40 -10.43
CA ILE A 164 11.55 -8.89 -10.02
C ILE A 164 12.30 -9.43 -11.23
N ALA A 165 11.68 -10.35 -11.99
CA ALA A 165 12.33 -10.94 -13.15
C ALA A 165 12.75 -9.90 -14.20
N GLN A 166 11.86 -8.95 -14.50
CA GLN A 166 12.14 -7.85 -15.43
C GLN A 166 13.28 -6.95 -14.93
N CYS A 167 13.28 -6.59 -13.65
CA CYS A 167 14.28 -5.71 -13.06
C CYS A 167 15.65 -6.37 -12.98
N GLU A 168 15.71 -7.63 -12.57
CA GLU A 168 16.95 -8.38 -12.49
C GLU A 168 17.52 -8.66 -13.88
N ALA A 169 16.66 -8.99 -14.85
CA ALA A 169 17.05 -9.12 -16.26
C ALA A 169 17.62 -7.82 -16.82
N HIS A 170 16.96 -6.69 -16.59
CA HIS A 170 17.41 -5.39 -17.07
C HIS A 170 18.73 -4.97 -16.42
N ASN A 171 18.85 -5.12 -15.11
CA ASN A 171 19.99 -4.68 -14.33
C ASN A 171 21.18 -5.66 -14.37
N ALA A 172 20.96 -6.91 -14.79
CA ALA A 172 21.89 -8.03 -14.61
C ALA A 172 22.39 -8.15 -13.16
N SER A 173 21.46 -8.09 -12.22
CA SER A 173 21.72 -8.14 -10.79
C SER A 173 20.49 -8.65 -10.07
N ASP A 174 20.66 -9.54 -9.09
CA ASP A 174 19.59 -10.06 -8.22
C ASP A 174 19.24 -9.11 -7.05
N ALA A 175 19.81 -7.92 -7.02
CA ALA A 175 19.73 -6.99 -5.89
C ALA A 175 18.82 -5.78 -6.16
N TRP A 176 17.60 -6.02 -6.65
CA TRP A 176 16.68 -4.90 -6.93
C TRP A 176 15.99 -4.33 -5.68
N VAL A 177 15.24 -5.16 -4.93
CA VAL A 177 14.44 -4.70 -3.77
C VAL A 177 14.91 -5.35 -2.47
N LYS A 178 15.16 -4.55 -1.43
CA LYS A 178 15.58 -5.06 -0.10
C LYS A 178 14.43 -5.61 0.73
N HIS A 179 13.28 -4.93 0.72
CA HIS A 179 12.12 -5.29 1.52
C HIS A 179 10.82 -5.23 0.72
N TRP A 180 10.04 -6.29 0.81
CA TRP A 180 8.70 -6.38 0.23
C TRP A 180 7.64 -6.29 1.33
N VAL A 181 6.66 -5.40 1.15
CA VAL A 181 5.60 -5.15 2.14
C VAL A 181 4.24 -5.33 1.49
N HIS A 182 3.54 -6.39 1.86
CA HIS A 182 2.24 -6.73 1.27
C HIS A 182 1.09 -6.65 2.27
N ALA A 183 0.05 -5.89 1.91
CA ALA A 183 -1.17 -5.77 2.72
C ALA A 183 -2.11 -6.96 2.46
N GLY A 184 -2.65 -7.52 3.55
CA GLY A 184 -3.59 -8.63 3.50
C GLY A 184 -4.94 -8.26 2.88
N HIS A 185 -5.70 -9.28 2.47
CA HIS A 185 -7.01 -9.07 1.84
C HIS A 185 -8.08 -8.56 2.79
N LEU A 186 -8.93 -7.67 2.28
CA LEU A 186 -10.22 -7.36 2.90
C LEU A 186 -11.27 -8.42 2.50
N HIS A 187 -12.06 -8.85 3.48
CA HIS A 187 -13.13 -9.84 3.34
C HIS A 187 -14.47 -9.23 3.76
N ILE A 188 -15.55 -9.60 3.08
CA ILE A 188 -16.93 -9.31 3.47
C ILE A 188 -17.67 -10.64 3.56
N GLU A 189 -18.34 -10.87 4.69
CA GLU A 189 -19.14 -12.09 4.92
C GLU A 189 -18.34 -13.39 4.67
N GLY A 190 -17.08 -13.41 5.09
CA GLY A 190 -16.19 -14.57 4.94
C GLY A 190 -15.64 -14.79 3.52
N ARG A 191 -15.94 -13.91 2.56
CA ARG A 191 -15.42 -13.98 1.18
C ARG A 191 -14.48 -12.80 0.89
N LYS A 192 -13.43 -13.03 0.10
CA LYS A 192 -12.55 -11.96 -0.38
C LYS A 192 -13.39 -10.88 -1.08
N MET A 193 -13.11 -9.63 -0.79
CA MET A 193 -13.72 -8.50 -1.48
C MET A 193 -13.15 -8.40 -2.89
N SER A 194 -13.98 -8.51 -3.93
CA SER A 194 -13.52 -8.34 -5.31
C SER A 194 -14.61 -7.76 -6.22
N LYS A 195 -14.19 -7.10 -7.30
CA LYS A 195 -15.13 -6.63 -8.35
C LYS A 195 -15.85 -7.80 -9.03
N SER A 196 -15.15 -8.91 -9.25
CA SER A 196 -15.70 -10.11 -9.90
C SER A 196 -16.83 -10.75 -9.08
N LEU A 197 -16.69 -10.80 -7.75
CA LEU A 197 -17.73 -11.31 -6.84
C LEU A 197 -18.84 -10.29 -6.56
N LYS A 198 -18.73 -9.06 -7.08
CA LYS A 198 -19.67 -7.94 -6.88
C LYS A 198 -20.01 -7.69 -5.40
N ASN A 199 -19.10 -8.05 -4.49
CA ASN A 199 -19.28 -7.96 -3.05
C ASN A 199 -18.41 -6.85 -2.43
N PHE A 200 -18.01 -5.86 -3.23
CA PHE A 200 -17.14 -4.78 -2.79
C PHE A 200 -17.91 -3.54 -2.34
N VAL A 201 -17.32 -2.82 -1.39
CA VAL A 201 -17.80 -1.51 -0.93
C VAL A 201 -16.77 -0.48 -1.35
N SER A 202 -17.17 0.45 -2.21
CA SER A 202 -16.29 1.55 -2.59
C SER A 202 -16.19 2.59 -1.48
N VAL A 203 -15.21 3.49 -1.56
CA VAL A 203 -15.10 4.61 -0.61
C VAL A 203 -16.29 5.56 -0.78
N GLU A 204 -16.82 5.71 -1.99
CA GLU A 204 -18.06 6.44 -2.24
C GLU A 204 -19.23 5.81 -1.50
N ASP A 205 -19.37 4.49 -1.54
CA ASP A 205 -20.43 3.75 -0.85
C ASP A 205 -20.27 3.80 0.67
N LEU A 206 -19.04 3.72 1.19
CA LEU A 206 -18.77 3.88 2.61
C LEU A 206 -19.34 5.19 3.15
N PHE A 207 -19.06 6.31 2.47
CA PHE A 207 -19.52 7.61 2.94
C PHE A 207 -20.97 7.91 2.54
N GLY A 208 -21.38 7.52 1.34
CA GLY A 208 -22.66 7.87 0.75
C GLY A 208 -23.82 6.95 1.14
N LYS A 209 -23.53 5.71 1.55
CA LYS A 209 -24.54 4.73 1.96
C LYS A 209 -24.39 4.35 3.44
N ILE A 210 -23.19 3.92 3.86
CA ILE A 210 -22.99 3.43 5.23
C ILE A 210 -22.99 4.57 6.26
N TYR A 211 -22.33 5.68 5.93
CA TYR A 211 -22.24 6.88 6.77
C TYR A 211 -23.09 8.04 6.23
N ALA A 212 -24.17 7.74 5.49
CA ALA A 212 -25.05 8.75 4.93
C ALA A 212 -25.59 9.69 6.04
N GLY A 213 -25.36 11.00 5.90
CA GLY A 213 -25.79 12.00 6.88
C GLY A 213 -24.91 12.12 8.14
N ALA A 214 -23.87 11.30 8.28
CA ALA A 214 -22.87 11.46 9.34
C ALA A 214 -21.79 12.48 8.95
N ASP A 215 -21.01 12.96 9.93
CA ASP A 215 -19.81 13.74 9.66
C ASP A 215 -18.83 12.91 8.81
N PRO A 216 -18.38 13.38 7.63
CA PRO A 216 -17.41 12.68 6.81
C PRO A 216 -16.11 12.33 7.55
N ARG A 217 -15.70 13.12 8.55
CA ARG A 217 -14.53 12.79 9.39
C ARG A 217 -14.77 11.56 10.25
N ASP A 218 -16.01 11.35 10.73
CA ASP A 218 -16.36 10.16 11.49
C ASP A 218 -16.21 8.89 10.63
N ALA A 219 -16.68 8.95 9.39
CA ALA A 219 -16.55 7.84 8.44
C ALA A 219 -15.08 7.50 8.16
N ALA A 220 -14.25 8.53 7.93
CA ALA A 220 -12.82 8.37 7.69
C ALA A 220 -12.09 7.81 8.92
N ASP A 221 -12.32 8.39 10.10
CA ASP A 221 -11.67 7.99 11.35
C ASP A 221 -12.06 6.55 11.74
N ASP A 222 -13.35 6.18 11.62
CA ASP A 222 -13.82 4.83 11.93
C ASP A 222 -13.21 3.79 11.00
N PHE A 223 -13.15 4.07 9.69
CA PHE A 223 -12.51 3.17 8.74
C PHE A 223 -11.01 3.01 9.02
N ARG A 224 -10.31 4.12 9.30
CA ARG A 224 -8.87 4.09 9.62
C ARG A 224 -8.59 3.33 10.92
N LEU A 225 -9.38 3.56 11.96
CA LEU A 225 -9.26 2.83 13.23
C LEU A 225 -9.57 1.34 13.06
N PHE A 226 -10.54 1.00 12.21
CA PHE A 226 -10.76 -0.39 11.81
C PHE A 226 -9.49 -0.99 11.18
N CYS A 227 -8.88 -0.33 10.20
CA CYS A 227 -7.63 -0.81 9.59
C CYS A 227 -6.48 -0.92 10.62
N LEU A 228 -6.30 0.08 11.48
CA LEU A 228 -5.23 0.11 12.49
C LEU A 228 -5.43 -0.92 13.61
N SER A 229 -6.66 -1.37 13.85
CA SER A 229 -6.98 -2.42 14.83
C SER A 229 -6.51 -3.82 14.39
N GLN A 230 -5.91 -3.95 13.21
CA GLN A 230 -5.46 -5.20 12.63
C GLN A 230 -4.02 -5.06 12.12
N ARG A 231 -3.24 -6.14 12.11
CA ARG A 231 -1.90 -6.13 11.48
C ARG A 231 -2.07 -5.99 9.98
N TYR A 232 -1.30 -5.13 9.32
CA TYR A 232 -1.45 -4.85 7.88
C TYR A 232 -1.32 -6.11 7.00
N ARG A 233 -0.47 -7.07 7.41
CA ARG A 233 -0.24 -8.34 6.71
C ARG A 233 -1.37 -9.36 6.89
N SER A 234 -2.28 -9.13 7.83
CA SER A 234 -3.37 -10.07 8.13
C SER A 234 -4.59 -9.80 7.25
N GLY A 235 -5.35 -10.87 6.95
CA GLY A 235 -6.66 -10.73 6.36
C GLY A 235 -7.62 -10.01 7.31
N ALA A 236 -8.42 -9.10 6.76
CA ALA A 236 -9.27 -8.17 7.50
C ALA A 236 -10.74 -8.37 7.14
N THR A 237 -11.62 -8.70 8.09
CA THR A 237 -13.06 -8.82 7.82
C THR A 237 -13.75 -7.48 8.02
N PHE A 238 -14.19 -6.87 6.92
CA PHE A 238 -14.99 -5.65 6.90
C PHE A 238 -16.46 -5.96 7.19
N GLY A 239 -17.11 -5.08 7.97
CA GLY A 239 -18.53 -5.16 8.25
C GLY A 239 -19.00 -4.14 9.28
N ALA A 240 -20.32 -3.96 9.38
CA ALA A 240 -20.95 -2.97 10.25
C ALA A 240 -20.52 -3.11 11.72
N ALA A 241 -20.41 -4.33 12.24
CA ALA A 241 -19.97 -4.59 13.61
C ALA A 241 -18.55 -4.05 13.88
N ARG A 242 -17.63 -4.19 12.92
CA ARG A 242 -16.25 -3.69 13.03
C ARG A 242 -16.17 -2.17 12.95
N LEU A 243 -16.97 -1.56 12.09
CA LEU A 243 -17.09 -0.10 12.05
C LEU A 243 -17.68 0.46 13.34
N GLN A 244 -18.67 -0.22 13.95
CA GLN A 244 -19.20 0.17 15.26
C GLN A 244 -18.17 0.05 16.38
N GLU A 245 -17.32 -0.98 16.35
CA GLU A 245 -16.19 -1.15 17.27
C GLU A 245 -15.19 0.00 17.13
N ALA A 246 -14.78 0.32 15.90
CA ALA A 246 -13.93 1.47 15.62
C ALA A 246 -14.55 2.80 16.07
N ALA A 247 -15.87 2.98 15.88
CA ALA A 247 -16.59 4.15 16.36
C ALA A 247 -16.60 4.27 17.90
N ARG A 248 -16.61 3.14 18.62
CA ARG A 248 -16.45 3.15 20.09
C ARG A 248 -15.05 3.62 20.47
N VAL A 249 -14.01 3.17 19.77
CA VAL A 249 -12.62 3.61 19.96
C VAL A 249 -12.47 5.11 19.69
N ARG A 250 -12.98 5.61 18.56
CA ARG A 250 -13.00 7.04 18.24
C ARG A 250 -13.66 7.87 19.32
N ARG A 251 -14.85 7.45 19.79
CA ARG A 251 -15.56 8.16 20.87
C ARG A 251 -14.78 8.19 22.18
N ARG A 252 -14.00 7.14 22.50
CA ARG A 252 -13.11 7.13 23.68
C ARG A 252 -12.03 8.20 23.55
N PHE A 253 -11.34 8.27 22.41
CA PHE A 253 -10.34 9.32 22.18
C PHE A 253 -10.94 10.72 22.19
N ARG A 254 -12.10 10.94 21.57
CA ARG A 254 -12.78 12.25 21.63
C ARG A 254 -13.10 12.69 23.06
N ARG A 255 -13.62 11.78 23.90
CA ARG A 255 -13.85 12.08 25.31
C ARG A 255 -12.54 12.36 26.06
N PHE A 256 -11.47 11.65 25.76
CA PHE A 256 -10.16 11.86 26.38
C PHE A 256 -9.61 13.25 26.05
N PHE A 257 -9.62 13.63 24.77
CA PHE A 257 -9.17 14.96 24.35
C PHE A 257 -10.06 16.07 24.91
N ALA A 258 -11.38 15.90 24.94
CA ALA A 258 -12.30 16.86 25.55
C ALA A 258 -11.98 17.05 27.05
N ALA A 259 -11.85 15.95 27.81
CA ALA A 259 -11.50 16.02 29.23
C ALA A 259 -10.14 16.70 29.47
N CYS A 260 -9.14 16.44 28.62
CA CYS A 260 -7.86 17.13 28.72
C CYS A 260 -8.00 18.63 28.46
N LEU A 261 -8.74 19.03 27.43
CA LEU A 261 -8.98 20.43 27.09
C LEU A 261 -9.74 21.16 28.19
N ASP A 262 -10.75 20.53 28.80
CA ASP A 262 -11.53 21.10 29.90
C ASP A 262 -10.67 21.35 31.15
N HIS A 263 -9.62 20.55 31.35
CA HIS A 263 -8.67 20.68 32.47
C HIS A 263 -7.41 21.49 32.13
N CYS A 264 -7.19 21.82 30.85
CA CYS A 264 -6.10 22.68 30.42
C CYS A 264 -6.57 24.15 30.45
N ASP A 265 -6.01 24.96 31.35
CA ASP A 265 -6.17 26.41 31.28
C ASP A 265 -5.29 26.96 30.13
N PRO A 266 -5.86 27.50 29.03
CA PRO A 266 -5.08 28.01 27.90
C PRO A 266 -4.30 29.29 28.25
N GLY A 267 -4.66 29.98 29.35
CA GLY A 267 -3.97 31.15 29.87
C GLY A 267 -2.89 30.82 30.90
N ALA A 268 -2.83 29.58 31.38
CA ALA A 268 -1.80 29.15 32.31
C ALA A 268 -0.45 29.04 31.58
N GLY A 269 0.51 29.86 32.00
CA GLY A 269 1.91 29.69 31.62
C GLY A 269 2.47 28.35 32.11
N PRO A 270 3.66 27.93 31.64
CA PRO A 270 4.29 26.72 32.13
C PRO A 270 4.41 26.77 33.66
N SER A 271 3.92 25.73 34.34
CA SER A 271 4.02 25.68 35.80
C SER A 271 5.50 25.70 36.21
N LEU A 272 5.85 26.64 37.09
CA LEU A 272 7.20 26.77 37.65
C LEU A 272 7.56 25.60 38.58
N LYS A 273 6.56 24.85 39.08
CA LYS A 273 6.77 23.69 39.96
C LYS A 273 5.81 22.56 39.67
N TRP A 274 6.38 21.39 39.38
CA TRP A 274 5.61 20.17 39.13
C TRP A 274 5.24 19.50 40.45
N THR A 275 3.99 19.04 40.56
CA THR A 275 3.58 18.17 41.68
C THR A 275 4.10 16.75 41.46
N ALA A 276 4.08 15.91 42.50
CA ALA A 276 4.38 14.48 42.35
C ALA A 276 3.44 13.81 41.34
N ALA A 277 2.15 14.11 41.39
CA ALA A 277 1.14 13.59 40.46
C ALA A 277 1.40 14.03 39.01
N SER A 278 1.74 15.29 38.78
CA SER A 278 2.08 15.80 37.43
C SER A 278 3.36 15.15 36.89
N SER A 279 4.36 14.92 37.76
CA SER A 279 5.62 14.27 37.40
C SER A 279 5.41 12.80 37.04
N GLU A 280 4.58 12.09 37.80
CA GLU A 280 4.21 10.71 37.53
C GLU A 280 3.43 10.57 36.22
N LEU A 281 2.43 11.43 35.99
CA LEU A 281 1.64 11.42 34.76
C LEU A 281 2.51 11.67 33.52
N ARG A 282 3.49 12.57 33.61
CA ARG A 282 4.48 12.75 32.52
C ARG A 282 5.34 11.52 32.33
N ALA A 283 5.84 10.91 33.40
CA ALA A 283 6.63 9.69 33.29
C ALA A 283 5.83 8.55 32.64
N GLU A 284 4.54 8.42 32.98
CA GLU A 284 3.62 7.46 32.34
C GLU A 284 3.38 7.77 30.87
N THR A 285 3.15 9.04 30.53
CA THR A 285 2.97 9.49 29.14
C THR A 285 4.22 9.20 28.29
N LEU A 286 5.42 9.44 28.83
CA LEU A 286 6.68 9.13 28.15
C LEU A 286 6.86 7.63 27.94
N ARG A 287 6.60 6.81 28.97
CA ARG A 287 6.64 5.34 28.86
C ARG A 287 5.66 4.82 27.82
N ALA A 288 4.43 5.36 27.78
CA ALA A 288 3.45 4.99 26.76
C ALA A 288 3.93 5.39 25.36
N GLY A 289 4.57 6.55 25.20
CA GLY A 289 5.20 6.98 23.95
C GLY A 289 6.31 6.04 23.47
N GLU A 290 7.18 5.60 24.38
CA GLU A 290 8.23 4.62 24.10
C GLU A 290 7.64 3.26 23.70
N ALA A 291 6.63 2.77 24.43
CA ALA A 291 5.95 1.51 24.13
C ALA A 291 5.24 1.54 22.76
N VAL A 292 4.57 2.66 22.43
CA VAL A 292 3.99 2.87 21.08
C VAL A 292 5.09 2.80 20.01
N ALA A 293 6.23 3.46 20.23
CA ALA A 293 7.35 3.42 19.28
C ALA A 293 7.97 2.02 19.14
N ASP A 294 8.05 1.23 20.21
CA ASP A 294 8.49 -0.17 20.16
C ASP A 294 7.54 -1.04 19.34
N HIS A 295 6.23 -0.90 19.56
CA HIS A 295 5.22 -1.64 18.79
C HIS A 295 5.24 -1.27 17.29
N LEU A 296 5.38 0.02 16.96
CA LEU A 296 5.47 0.45 15.57
C LEU A 296 6.78 -0.02 14.88
N ARG A 297 7.90 -0.11 15.62
CA ARG A 297 9.15 -0.70 15.11
C ARG A 297 9.07 -2.22 14.92
N ASN A 298 8.16 -2.89 15.63
CA ASN A 298 7.91 -4.32 15.47
C ASN A 298 6.95 -4.61 14.30
N ASP A 299 7.43 -4.39 13.07
CA ASP A 299 6.68 -4.64 11.83
C ASP A 299 5.33 -3.90 11.82
N PHE A 300 5.31 -2.64 12.27
CA PHE A 300 4.09 -1.82 12.32
C PHE A 300 2.96 -2.48 13.14
N ASP A 301 3.20 -2.87 14.39
CA ASP A 301 2.17 -3.43 15.29
C ASP A 301 1.17 -2.36 15.76
N THR A 302 0.34 -1.89 14.83
CA THR A 302 -0.67 -0.86 15.08
C THR A 302 -1.74 -1.31 16.09
N PRO A 303 -2.17 -2.59 16.17
CA PRO A 303 -3.09 -3.03 17.22
C PRO A 303 -2.50 -2.84 18.62
N ALA A 304 -1.24 -3.24 18.84
CA ALA A 304 -0.58 -3.09 20.13
C ALA A 304 -0.36 -1.61 20.48
N ALA A 305 0.10 -0.81 19.51
CA ALA A 305 0.24 0.64 19.68
C ALA A 305 -1.09 1.32 20.02
N LEU A 306 -2.19 0.93 19.37
CA LEU A 306 -3.54 1.44 19.66
C LEU A 306 -3.98 1.05 21.09
N GLY A 307 -3.66 -0.16 21.53
CA GLY A 307 -3.88 -0.63 22.90
C GLY A 307 -3.17 0.22 23.94
N GLU A 308 -1.89 0.55 23.70
CA GLU A 308 -1.09 1.42 24.58
C GLU A 308 -1.72 2.82 24.72
N LEU A 309 -2.14 3.43 23.60
CA LEU A 309 -2.81 4.72 23.58
C LEU A 309 -4.16 4.71 24.31
N LEU A 310 -4.95 3.64 24.13
CA LEU A 310 -6.23 3.48 24.82
C LEU A 310 -6.06 3.33 26.34
N ARG A 311 -5.03 2.61 26.77
CA ARG A 311 -4.68 2.49 28.19
C ARG A 311 -4.29 3.85 28.77
N LEU A 312 -3.37 4.58 28.12
CA LEU A 312 -2.99 5.93 28.55
C LEU A 312 -4.22 6.86 28.65
N ALA A 313 -5.09 6.86 27.63
CA ALA A 313 -6.29 7.67 27.64
C ALA A 313 -7.22 7.35 28.82
N ALA A 314 -7.40 6.06 29.14
CA ALA A 314 -8.20 5.63 30.28
C ALA A 314 -7.55 6.01 31.62
N ASP A 315 -6.22 5.92 31.72
CA ASP A 315 -5.49 6.22 32.95
C ASP A 315 -5.52 7.72 33.26
N VAL A 316 -5.34 8.57 32.24
CA VAL A 316 -5.47 10.03 32.37
C VAL A 316 -6.90 10.40 32.74
N GLN A 317 -7.92 9.83 32.07
CA GLN A 317 -9.33 10.12 32.39
C GLN A 317 -9.67 9.82 33.85
N ARG A 318 -9.19 8.70 34.40
CA ARG A 318 -9.42 8.37 35.83
C ARG A 318 -8.77 9.37 36.78
N ARG A 319 -7.68 10.04 36.37
CA ARG A 319 -7.01 11.07 37.18
C ARG A 319 -7.71 12.43 37.10
N LEU A 320 -8.30 12.76 35.95
CA LEU A 320 -9.04 14.01 35.73
C LEU A 320 -10.43 13.96 36.40
N ASP A 321 -11.12 12.83 36.29
CA ASP A 321 -12.44 12.62 36.91
C ASP A 321 -12.38 11.43 37.91
N PRO A 322 -11.86 11.62 39.13
CA PRO A 322 -11.70 10.52 40.10
C PRO A 322 -13.01 9.88 40.62
N GLY A 323 -14.18 10.35 40.16
CA GLY A 323 -15.48 9.95 40.69
C GLY A 323 -15.73 10.50 42.11
N PRO A 324 -16.96 10.42 42.64
CA PRO A 324 -17.21 10.72 44.04
C PRO A 324 -16.54 9.64 44.91
N GLY A 325 -15.65 10.06 45.79
CA GLY A 325 -14.99 9.20 46.79
C GLY A 325 -15.89 8.75 47.92
#